data_AF-A0A8S3HMJ7-F1
#
_entry.id   AF-A0A8S3HMJ7-F1
#
_cell.length_a   1.000
_cell.length_b   1.000
_cell.length_c   1.000
_cell.angle_alpha   90.00
_cell.angle_beta   90.00
_cell.angle_gamma   90.00
#
_symmetry.space_group_name_H-M   'P 1'
#
loop_
_entity.id
_entity.type
_entity.pdbx_description
1 polymer ?
#
loop_
_entity_poly.entity_id
_entity_poly.type
_entity_poly.pdbx_seq_one_letter_code
_entity_poly.pdbx_strand_id
1 'polypeptide(L)'
;MEPKVGVEFVERTMKKNEDIVGVIFIMTIDQSKLSTSNIPFAMIDEHSAVRGEKEILFTMHTVFRVVEMKQTAKNNRLWEVQLTITDGNDPQLSTLTNRIKEEIGGTGWHRMGHLMLKLGHLDQAGELYQELLKNASTDSDRVHTYHKLGWLKDDQGKYQEAVEFYEKSLEIKRKTLPDDDASLALTYSAIGLVYNNMGEYTKALKFYEKANKINLQSLPPNHPHTASDCNNIGLVYDNMGEYSKAIEFYDKSLRIREISLPPNHPDLATSYNNIGLVYGSMGEYSKALEFYEKANKIWEISLPPNHLNLAASYNNIAGVYNNMGEYSK
;
A
#
# COMPACT_ATOMS: atom_id res chain seq x y z
N MET A 1 -23.77 -16.20 -32.87
CA MET A 1 -23.01 -17.19 -33.65
C MET A 1 -21.86 -17.63 -32.76
N GLU A 2 -21.81 -18.87 -32.27
CA GLU A 2 -20.70 -19.31 -31.41
C GLU A 2 -19.37 -19.18 -32.16
N PRO A 3 -18.31 -18.63 -31.54
CA PRO A 3 -17.01 -18.45 -32.17
C PRO A 3 -16.27 -19.81 -32.26
N LYS A 4 -16.74 -20.70 -33.15
CA LYS A 4 -16.26 -22.09 -33.28
C LYS A 4 -14.73 -22.20 -33.45
N VAL A 5 -14.12 -21.29 -34.20
CA VAL A 5 -12.68 -21.32 -34.50
C VAL A 5 -11.83 -21.07 -33.25
N GLY A 6 -12.22 -20.13 -32.39
CA GLY A 6 -11.49 -19.82 -31.16
C GLY A 6 -11.61 -20.94 -30.13
N VAL A 7 -12.81 -21.52 -30.00
CA VAL A 7 -13.07 -22.65 -29.10
C VAL A 7 -12.22 -23.87 -29.48
N GLU A 8 -12.21 -24.26 -30.76
CA GLU A 8 -11.46 -25.44 -31.24
C GLU A 8 -9.94 -25.30 -31.05
N PHE A 9 -9.39 -24.09 -31.23
CA PHE A 9 -7.97 -23.80 -31.00
C PHE A 9 -7.59 -23.97 -29.53
N VAL A 10 -8.38 -23.38 -28.63
CA VAL A 10 -8.13 -23.44 -27.18
C VAL A 10 -8.30 -24.89 -26.68
N GLU A 11 -9.33 -25.60 -27.12
CA GLU A 11 -9.53 -27.02 -26.79
C GLU A 11 -8.37 -27.91 -27.26
N ARG A 12 -7.80 -27.68 -28.44
CA ARG A 12 -6.64 -28.43 -28.93
C ARG A 12 -5.40 -28.18 -28.07
N THR A 13 -5.21 -26.96 -27.57
CA THR A 13 -4.06 -26.59 -26.74
C THR A 13 -4.20 -27.18 -25.34
N MET A 14 -5.38 -27.09 -24.72
CA MET A 14 -5.65 -27.69 -23.41
C MET A 14 -5.54 -29.22 -23.40
N LYS A 15 -5.80 -29.91 -24.53
CA LYS A 15 -5.55 -31.35 -24.67
C LYS A 15 -4.07 -31.73 -24.58
N LYS A 16 -3.15 -30.81 -24.89
CA LYS A 16 -1.71 -31.06 -24.89
C LYS A 16 -1.04 -30.70 -23.56
N ASN A 17 -1.68 -29.90 -22.72
CA ASN A 17 -1.15 -29.47 -21.43
C ASN A 17 -2.28 -29.36 -20.40
N GLU A 18 -2.20 -30.19 -19.35
CA GLU A 18 -3.23 -30.31 -18.32
C GLU A 18 -3.26 -29.14 -17.33
N ASP A 19 -2.19 -28.33 -17.27
CA ASP A 19 -2.09 -27.18 -16.36
C ASP A 19 -2.65 -25.88 -16.95
N ILE A 20 -3.08 -25.89 -18.22
CA ILE A 20 -3.59 -24.70 -18.90
C ILE A 20 -5.12 -24.64 -18.79
N VAL A 21 -5.64 -23.47 -18.43
CA VAL A 21 -7.08 -23.15 -18.55
C VAL A 21 -7.32 -22.30 -19.78
N GLY A 22 -8.41 -22.58 -20.49
CA GLY A 22 -8.85 -21.81 -21.64
C GLY A 22 -9.75 -20.66 -21.19
N VAL A 23 -9.56 -19.48 -21.77
CA VAL A 23 -10.43 -18.32 -21.52
C VAL A 23 -10.87 -17.75 -22.87
N ILE A 24 -12.17 -17.58 -23.05
CA ILE A 24 -12.78 -16.94 -24.21
C ILE A 24 -13.41 -15.65 -23.75
N PHE A 25 -12.90 -14.53 -24.27
CA PHE A 25 -13.50 -13.22 -24.06
C PHE A 25 -14.58 -12.96 -25.11
N ILE A 26 -15.80 -12.71 -24.66
CA ILE A 26 -16.91 -12.28 -25.51
C ILE A 26 -17.16 -10.80 -25.22
N MET A 27 -16.71 -9.95 -26.13
CA MET A 27 -16.91 -8.51 -26.04
C MET A 27 -18.21 -8.12 -26.75
N THR A 28 -19.14 -7.52 -26.01
CA THR A 28 -20.36 -6.95 -26.58
C THR A 28 -20.24 -5.43 -26.59
N ILE A 29 -20.33 -4.83 -27.78
CA ILE A 29 -20.27 -3.38 -27.96
C ILE A 29 -21.67 -2.90 -28.35
N ASP A 30 -22.34 -2.24 -27.42
CA ASP A 30 -23.64 -1.62 -27.64
C ASP A 30 -23.44 -0.17 -28.11
N GLN A 31 -23.57 0.06 -29.42
CA GLN A 31 -23.40 1.39 -30.02
C GLN A 31 -24.38 2.43 -29.48
N SER A 32 -25.56 2.02 -28.98
CA SER A 32 -26.53 2.96 -28.40
C SER A 32 -26.03 3.58 -27.10
N LYS A 33 -25.27 2.81 -26.30
CA LYS A 33 -24.64 3.26 -25.04
C LYS A 33 -23.39 4.11 -25.28
N LEU A 34 -22.82 4.07 -26.47
CA LEU A 34 -21.63 4.86 -26.85
C LEU A 34 -21.96 6.26 -27.37
N SER A 35 -23.23 6.52 -27.70
CA SER A 35 -23.69 7.80 -28.24
C SER A 35 -23.47 8.99 -27.29
N THR A 36 -23.36 8.72 -25.99
CA THR A 36 -23.09 9.73 -24.95
C THR A 36 -21.61 9.88 -24.58
N SER A 37 -20.74 8.97 -25.02
CA SER A 37 -19.39 8.84 -24.47
C SER A 37 -18.23 8.99 -25.44
N ASN A 38 -18.48 9.19 -26.75
CA ASN A 38 -17.43 9.48 -27.74
C ASN A 38 -16.19 8.57 -27.57
N ILE A 39 -16.38 7.27 -27.35
CA ILE A 39 -15.26 6.31 -27.34
C ILE A 39 -15.12 5.80 -28.78
N PRO A 40 -14.23 6.37 -29.61
CA PRO A 40 -14.01 5.85 -30.94
C PRO A 40 -13.37 4.47 -30.84
N PHE A 41 -13.93 3.54 -31.60
CA PHE A 41 -13.27 2.30 -31.94
C PHE A 41 -13.37 2.11 -33.45
N ALA A 42 -12.41 1.43 -34.04
CA ALA A 42 -12.38 1.15 -35.47
C ALA A 42 -11.97 -0.29 -35.73
N MET A 43 -12.68 -0.95 -36.63
CA MET A 43 -12.15 -2.15 -37.28
C MET A 43 -11.05 -1.69 -38.23
N ILE A 44 -9.84 -2.20 -38.04
CA ILE A 44 -8.67 -1.81 -38.84
C ILE A 44 -8.12 -2.96 -39.68
N ASP A 45 -8.95 -3.98 -39.96
CA ASP A 45 -8.60 -5.17 -40.74
C ASP A 45 -7.91 -4.85 -42.08
N GLU A 46 -8.36 -3.78 -42.76
CA GLU A 46 -7.80 -3.34 -44.06
C GLU A 46 -6.45 -2.61 -43.94
N HIS A 47 -6.09 -2.19 -42.72
CA HIS A 47 -4.87 -1.47 -42.40
C HIS A 47 -3.94 -2.29 -41.49
N SER A 48 -4.29 -3.54 -41.20
CA SER A 48 -3.47 -4.43 -40.39
C SER A 48 -2.12 -4.67 -41.04
N ALA A 49 -1.05 -4.59 -40.24
CA ALA A 49 0.30 -4.96 -40.69
C ALA A 49 0.41 -6.47 -40.97
N VAL A 50 -0.49 -7.29 -40.42
CA VAL A 50 -0.49 -8.74 -40.54
C VAL A 50 -1.68 -9.19 -41.39
N ARG A 51 -1.39 -9.78 -42.54
CA ARG A 51 -2.43 -10.17 -43.51
C ARG A 51 -3.32 -11.28 -42.94
N GLY A 52 -4.62 -11.00 -42.81
CA GLY A 52 -5.63 -11.97 -42.39
C GLY A 52 -5.99 -11.90 -40.90
N GLU A 53 -5.35 -11.01 -40.14
CA GLU A 53 -5.79 -10.70 -38.77
C GLU A 53 -6.99 -9.75 -38.79
N LYS A 54 -7.90 -9.98 -37.85
CA LYS A 54 -9.00 -9.04 -37.58
C LYS A 54 -8.63 -8.24 -36.34
N GLU A 55 -8.55 -6.93 -36.49
CA GLU A 55 -8.04 -6.04 -35.46
C GLU A 55 -9.06 -4.95 -35.16
N ILE A 56 -9.28 -4.73 -33.87
CA ILE A 56 -10.16 -3.67 -33.37
C ILE A 56 -9.31 -2.71 -32.56
N LEU A 57 -9.25 -1.47 -33.00
CA LEU A 57 -8.55 -0.40 -32.29
C LEU A 57 -9.52 0.26 -31.32
N PHE A 58 -9.11 0.36 -30.05
CA PHE A 58 -9.78 1.12 -29.00
C PHE A 58 -8.91 2.30 -28.58
N THR A 59 -9.52 3.37 -28.05
CA THR A 59 -8.74 4.42 -27.38
C THR A 59 -8.04 3.87 -26.13
N MET A 60 -6.87 4.41 -25.80
CA MET A 60 -6.05 3.98 -24.65
C MET A 60 -6.79 3.94 -23.30
N HIS A 61 -7.89 4.69 -23.14
CA HIS A 61 -8.63 4.80 -21.88
C HIS A 61 -9.94 3.99 -21.88
N THR A 62 -10.08 3.04 -22.82
CA THR A 62 -11.27 2.19 -22.89
C THR A 62 -11.23 1.16 -21.78
N VAL A 63 -12.27 1.13 -20.95
CA VAL A 63 -12.41 0.16 -19.86
C VAL A 63 -13.48 -0.85 -20.26
N PHE A 64 -13.20 -2.14 -20.00
CA PHE A 64 -14.16 -3.22 -20.14
C PHE A 64 -14.54 -3.76 -18.77
N ARG A 65 -15.84 -3.93 -18.53
CA ARG A 65 -16.36 -4.56 -17.33
C ARG A 65 -16.67 -6.02 -17.59
N VAL A 66 -16.21 -6.90 -16.72
CA VAL A 66 -16.67 -8.29 -16.65
C VAL A 66 -18.12 -8.31 -16.17
N VAL A 67 -19.02 -8.76 -17.04
CA VAL A 67 -20.46 -8.89 -16.76
C VAL A 67 -20.76 -10.26 -16.15
N GLU A 68 -20.21 -11.30 -16.76
CA GLU A 68 -20.40 -12.68 -16.36
C GLU A 68 -19.12 -13.47 -16.61
N MET A 69 -18.80 -14.39 -15.72
CA MET A 69 -17.76 -15.39 -15.93
C MET A 69 -18.33 -16.77 -15.60
N LYS A 70 -18.34 -17.68 -16.57
CA LYS A 70 -18.88 -19.03 -16.41
C LYS A 70 -18.00 -20.08 -17.07
N GLN A 71 -17.98 -21.27 -16.50
CA GLN A 71 -17.38 -22.43 -17.17
C GLN A 71 -18.33 -22.95 -18.25
N THR A 72 -17.77 -23.35 -19.39
CA THR A 72 -18.60 -23.92 -20.46
C THR A 72 -19.12 -25.29 -20.05
N ALA A 73 -20.38 -25.59 -20.38
CA ALA A 73 -21.01 -26.86 -20.01
C ALA A 73 -20.29 -28.10 -20.60
N LYS A 74 -19.52 -27.91 -21.67
CA LYS A 74 -18.77 -28.98 -22.35
C LYS A 74 -17.38 -29.22 -21.76
N ASN A 75 -16.81 -28.23 -21.07
CA ASN A 75 -15.46 -28.30 -20.54
C ASN A 75 -15.29 -27.37 -19.33
N ASN A 76 -15.09 -27.94 -18.15
CA ASN A 76 -14.89 -27.22 -16.89
C ASN A 76 -13.56 -26.45 -16.83
N ARG A 77 -12.63 -26.69 -17.77
CA ARG A 77 -11.37 -25.96 -17.91
C ARG A 77 -11.45 -24.83 -18.94
N LEU A 78 -12.60 -24.61 -19.55
CA LEU A 78 -12.86 -23.51 -20.48
C LEU A 78 -13.82 -22.50 -19.84
N TRP A 79 -13.35 -21.27 -19.69
CA TRP A 79 -14.10 -20.15 -19.15
C TRP A 79 -14.56 -19.21 -20.25
N GLU A 80 -15.82 -18.83 -20.20
CA GLU A 80 -16.38 -17.74 -20.98
C GLU A 80 -16.47 -16.50 -20.08
N VAL A 81 -15.80 -15.43 -20.50
CA VAL A 81 -15.80 -14.13 -19.83
C VAL A 81 -16.51 -13.12 -20.72
N GLN A 82 -17.68 -12.69 -20.29
CA GLN A 82 -18.46 -11.69 -21.00
C GLN A 82 -18.02 -10.30 -20.57
N LEU A 83 -17.60 -9.50 -21.54
CA LEU A 83 -17.13 -8.14 -21.36
C LEU A 83 -18.11 -7.16 -22.02
N THR A 84 -18.41 -6.08 -21.32
CA THR A 84 -19.09 -4.90 -21.90
C THR A 84 -18.16 -3.70 -21.83
N ILE A 85 -18.21 -2.85 -22.86
CA ILE A 85 -17.59 -1.53 -22.77
C ILE A 85 -18.31 -0.70 -21.70
N THR A 86 -17.55 0.05 -20.93
CA THR A 86 -18.05 1.06 -19.99
C THR A 86 -17.52 2.42 -20.40
N ASP A 87 -18.19 3.48 -19.97
CA ASP A 87 -17.81 4.85 -20.29
C ASP A 87 -17.62 5.73 -19.06
N GLY A 88 -17.21 6.98 -19.28
CA GLY A 88 -16.97 7.93 -18.20
C GLY A 88 -18.20 8.30 -17.36
N ASN A 89 -19.41 7.95 -17.81
CA ASN A 89 -20.66 8.18 -17.08
C ASN A 89 -21.10 6.98 -16.24
N ASP A 90 -20.37 5.86 -16.28
CA ASP A 90 -20.69 4.68 -15.49
C ASP A 90 -20.58 4.97 -13.98
N PRO A 91 -21.70 4.93 -13.23
CA PRO A 91 -21.70 5.32 -11.82
C PRO A 91 -20.81 4.41 -10.96
N GLN A 92 -20.77 3.11 -11.25
CA GLN A 92 -19.98 2.16 -10.48
C GLN A 92 -18.48 2.36 -10.75
N LEU A 93 -18.10 2.62 -12.01
CA LEU A 93 -16.70 2.94 -12.35
C LEU A 93 -16.28 4.26 -11.71
N SER A 94 -17.16 5.25 -11.70
CA SER A 94 -16.93 6.52 -11.01
C SER A 94 -16.76 6.34 -9.50
N THR A 95 -17.63 5.57 -8.85
CA THR A 95 -17.50 5.21 -7.43
C THR A 95 -16.19 4.49 -7.13
N LEU A 96 -15.81 3.49 -7.94
CA LEU A 96 -14.55 2.77 -7.78
C LEU A 96 -13.36 3.72 -7.94
N THR A 97 -13.39 4.57 -8.96
CA THR A 97 -12.32 5.53 -9.23
C THR A 97 -12.17 6.54 -8.09
N ASN A 98 -13.28 7.00 -7.51
CA ASN A 98 -13.27 7.91 -6.37
C ASN A 98 -12.76 7.22 -5.10
N ARG A 99 -13.18 5.97 -4.85
CA ARG A 99 -12.64 5.19 -3.74
C ARG A 99 -11.13 4.98 -3.87
N ILE A 100 -10.63 4.60 -5.05
CA ILE A 100 -9.19 4.48 -5.31
C ILE A 100 -8.48 5.83 -5.12
N LYS A 101 -9.07 6.94 -5.58
CA LYS A 101 -8.55 8.30 -5.37
C LYS A 101 -8.41 8.64 -3.89
N GLU A 102 -9.44 8.36 -3.10
CA GLU A 102 -9.51 8.62 -1.67
C GLU A 102 -8.51 7.76 -0.89
N GLU A 103 -8.43 6.46 -1.20
CA GLU A 103 -7.58 5.51 -0.47
C GLU A 103 -6.09 5.62 -0.80
N ILE A 104 -5.75 5.97 -2.05
CA ILE A 104 -4.36 5.91 -2.56
C ILE A 104 -3.74 7.31 -2.68
N GLY A 105 -4.56 8.35 -2.86
CA GLY A 105 -4.10 9.71 -3.10
C GLY A 105 -3.28 9.86 -4.40
N GLY A 106 -2.44 10.88 -4.49
CA GLY A 106 -1.55 11.15 -5.63
C GLY A 106 -2.28 11.55 -6.92
N THR A 107 -1.56 11.73 -8.03
CA THR A 107 -2.12 12.03 -9.36
C THR A 107 -1.44 11.19 -10.44
N GLY A 108 -2.13 11.00 -11.57
CA GLY A 108 -1.59 10.34 -12.76
C GLY A 108 -0.88 9.00 -12.48
N TRP A 109 0.33 8.87 -13.03
CA TRP A 109 1.15 7.67 -12.91
C TRP A 109 1.66 7.38 -11.50
N HIS A 110 1.87 8.39 -10.65
CA HIS A 110 2.28 8.15 -9.26
C HIS A 110 1.19 7.43 -8.45
N ARG A 111 -0.09 7.72 -8.74
CA ARG A 111 -1.21 6.97 -8.15
C ARG A 111 -1.21 5.52 -8.65
N MET A 112 -0.96 5.30 -9.94
CA MET A 112 -0.85 3.94 -10.50
C MET A 112 0.26 3.14 -9.82
N GLY A 113 1.44 3.74 -9.67
CA GLY A 113 2.55 3.12 -8.94
C GLY A 113 2.17 2.79 -7.49
N HIS A 114 1.48 3.68 -6.79
CA HIS A 114 1.06 3.44 -5.41
C HIS A 114 -0.02 2.34 -5.30
N LEU A 115 -0.90 2.24 -6.29
CA LEU A 115 -1.85 1.13 -6.41
C LEU A 115 -1.13 -0.20 -6.64
N MET A 116 -0.17 -0.25 -7.56
CA MET A 116 0.64 -1.45 -7.81
C MET A 116 1.32 -1.93 -6.52
N LEU A 117 1.89 -0.99 -5.75
CA LEU A 117 2.48 -1.29 -4.45
C LEU A 117 1.48 -1.88 -3.46
N LYS A 118 0.28 -1.27 -3.33
CA LYS A 118 -0.80 -1.79 -2.46
C LYS A 118 -1.26 -3.19 -2.86
N LEU A 119 -1.20 -3.51 -4.15
CA LEU A 119 -1.56 -4.82 -4.69
C LEU A 119 -0.41 -5.84 -4.62
N GLY A 120 0.77 -5.46 -4.11
CA GLY A 120 1.94 -6.33 -4.02
C GLY A 120 2.71 -6.49 -5.34
N HIS A 121 2.41 -5.69 -6.37
CA HIS A 121 3.13 -5.68 -7.65
C HIS A 121 4.40 -4.82 -7.56
N LEU A 122 5.31 -5.22 -6.68
CA LEU A 122 6.50 -4.43 -6.31
C LEU A 122 7.44 -4.19 -7.50
N ASP A 123 7.67 -5.18 -8.35
CA ASP A 123 8.57 -5.06 -9.51
C ASP A 123 8.02 -4.08 -10.55
N GLN A 124 6.74 -4.22 -10.91
CA GLN A 124 6.06 -3.33 -11.85
C GLN A 124 6.02 -1.88 -11.35
N ALA A 125 5.74 -1.70 -10.05
CA ALA A 125 5.80 -0.38 -9.43
C ALA A 125 7.22 0.21 -9.51
N GLY A 126 8.24 -0.61 -9.28
CA GLY A 126 9.64 -0.21 -9.39
C GLY A 126 10.01 0.25 -10.79
N GLU A 127 9.66 -0.52 -11.81
CA GLU A 127 9.87 -0.16 -13.22
C GLU A 127 9.19 1.16 -13.57
N LEU A 128 7.92 1.32 -13.18
CA LEU A 128 7.16 2.53 -13.40
C LEU A 128 7.82 3.75 -12.73
N TYR A 129 8.22 3.65 -11.46
CA TYR A 129 8.87 4.77 -10.78
C TYR A 129 10.25 5.09 -11.36
N GLN A 130 11.00 4.10 -11.85
CA GLN A 130 12.25 4.37 -12.58
C GLN A 130 12.00 5.12 -13.89
N GLU A 131 10.95 4.78 -14.62
CA GLU A 131 10.56 5.49 -15.83
C GLU A 131 10.07 6.92 -15.54
N LEU A 132 9.25 7.09 -14.49
CA LEU A 132 8.83 8.40 -14.02
C LEU A 132 10.01 9.27 -13.61
N LEU A 133 11.04 8.68 -12.97
CA LEU A 133 12.23 9.40 -12.58
C LEU A 133 13.02 9.90 -13.80
N LYS A 134 13.17 9.05 -14.83
CA LYS A 134 13.85 9.41 -16.10
C LYS A 134 13.14 10.55 -16.81
N ASN A 135 11.81 10.56 -16.77
CA ASN A 135 10.96 11.53 -17.46
C ASN A 135 10.55 12.72 -16.57
N ALA A 136 11.07 12.81 -15.34
CA ALA A 136 10.66 13.84 -14.39
C ALA A 136 11.11 15.24 -14.83
N SER A 137 10.12 16.08 -15.15
CA SER A 137 10.32 17.46 -15.58
C SER A 137 10.49 18.44 -14.42
N THR A 138 9.99 18.12 -13.23
CA THR A 138 10.05 19.01 -12.07
C THR A 138 10.80 18.37 -10.91
N ASP A 139 11.38 19.21 -10.05
CA ASP A 139 12.01 18.76 -8.82
C ASP A 139 11.01 18.14 -7.85
N SER A 140 9.76 18.59 -7.85
CA SER A 140 8.68 17.98 -7.07
C SER A 140 8.43 16.53 -7.50
N ASP A 141 8.35 16.27 -8.81
CA ASP A 141 8.17 14.91 -9.35
C ASP A 141 9.36 14.02 -8.97
N ARG A 142 10.60 14.53 -9.07
CA ARG A 142 11.80 13.80 -8.65
C ARG A 142 11.78 13.46 -7.17
N VAL A 143 11.46 14.44 -6.32
CA VAL A 143 11.36 14.27 -4.86
C VAL A 143 10.38 13.16 -4.50
N HIS A 144 9.18 13.19 -5.09
CA HIS A 144 8.15 12.20 -4.82
C HIS A 144 8.55 10.81 -5.35
N THR A 145 9.12 10.74 -6.54
CA THR A 145 9.56 9.48 -7.16
C THR A 145 10.72 8.85 -6.39
N TYR A 146 11.71 9.64 -5.98
CA TYR A 146 12.79 9.18 -5.12
C TYR A 146 12.27 8.64 -3.79
N HIS A 147 11.32 9.32 -3.17
CA HIS A 147 10.73 8.83 -1.92
C HIS A 147 10.03 7.47 -2.11
N LYS A 148 9.29 7.28 -3.21
CA LYS A 148 8.64 5.99 -3.52
C LYS A 148 9.63 4.88 -3.84
N LEU A 149 10.70 5.18 -4.58
CA LEU A 149 11.79 4.23 -4.83
C LEU A 149 12.53 3.86 -3.53
N GLY A 150 12.77 4.83 -2.64
CA GLY A 150 13.35 4.58 -1.33
C GLY A 150 12.51 3.59 -0.52
N TRP A 151 11.20 3.81 -0.46
CA TRP A 151 10.27 2.92 0.24
C TRP A 151 10.24 1.51 -0.36
N LEU A 152 10.17 1.41 -1.69
CA LEU A 152 10.23 0.11 -2.38
C LEU A 152 11.53 -0.65 -2.07
N LYS A 153 12.67 0.04 -2.02
CA LYS A 153 13.96 -0.59 -1.73
C LYS A 153 14.06 -1.05 -0.28
N ASP A 154 13.49 -0.30 0.66
CA ASP A 154 13.41 -0.69 2.06
C ASP A 154 12.57 -1.98 2.22
N ASP A 155 11.40 -2.04 1.58
CA ASP A 155 10.53 -3.23 1.56
C ASP A 155 11.23 -4.46 0.94
N GLN A 156 12.05 -4.25 -0.09
CA GLN A 156 12.90 -5.29 -0.69
C GLN A 156 14.11 -5.70 0.16
N GLY A 157 14.33 -5.08 1.33
CA GLY A 157 15.51 -5.28 2.17
C GLY A 157 16.81 -4.69 1.60
N LYS A 158 16.73 -3.88 0.55
CA LYS A 158 17.86 -3.19 -0.10
C LYS A 158 18.10 -1.84 0.59
N TYR A 159 18.40 -1.90 1.88
CA TYR A 159 18.44 -0.73 2.76
C TYR A 159 19.41 0.37 2.31
N GLN A 160 20.60 0.01 1.80
CA GLN A 160 21.54 1.03 1.34
C GLN A 160 21.01 1.82 0.13
N GLU A 161 20.40 1.13 -0.85
CA GLU A 161 19.75 1.79 -1.98
C GLU A 161 18.56 2.65 -1.52
N ALA A 162 17.82 2.20 -0.50
CA ALA A 162 16.71 2.96 0.07
C ALA A 162 17.19 4.30 0.66
N VAL A 163 18.26 4.26 1.46
CA VAL A 163 18.89 5.47 2.02
C VAL A 163 19.34 6.41 0.89
N GLU A 164 20.02 5.90 -0.14
CA GLU A 164 20.48 6.73 -1.27
C GLU A 164 19.33 7.47 -1.97
N PHE A 165 18.20 6.80 -2.19
CA PHE A 165 17.03 7.44 -2.79
C PHE A 165 16.40 8.49 -1.86
N TYR A 166 16.28 8.20 -0.56
CA TYR A 166 15.77 9.19 0.39
C TYR A 166 16.72 10.39 0.53
N GLU A 167 18.03 10.18 0.49
CA GLU A 167 19.02 11.27 0.53
C GLU A 167 18.95 12.15 -0.73
N LYS A 168 18.76 11.58 -1.91
CA LYS A 168 18.50 12.37 -3.15
C LYS A 168 17.22 13.19 -3.04
N SER A 169 16.16 12.61 -2.50
CA SER A 169 14.90 13.34 -2.21
C SER A 169 15.13 14.49 -1.23
N LEU A 170 15.87 14.22 -0.15
CA LEU A 170 16.19 15.19 0.89
C LEU A 170 17.06 16.33 0.35
N GLU A 171 18.05 16.03 -0.50
CA GLU A 171 18.95 17.03 -1.08
C GLU A 171 18.16 18.06 -1.90
N ILE A 172 17.23 17.60 -2.73
CA ILE A 172 16.38 18.50 -3.53
C ILE A 172 15.51 19.35 -2.59
N LYS A 173 14.80 18.71 -1.64
CA LYS A 173 13.94 19.43 -0.67
C LYS A 173 14.71 20.51 0.09
N ARG A 174 15.93 20.22 0.57
CA ARG A 174 16.77 21.19 1.30
C ARG A 174 17.23 22.37 0.45
N LYS A 175 17.30 22.23 -0.87
CA LYS A 175 17.63 23.35 -1.78
C LYS A 175 16.43 24.24 -2.06
N THR A 176 15.21 23.69 -1.97
CA THR A 176 13.99 24.37 -2.41
C THR A 176 13.09 24.84 -1.27
N LEU A 177 13.22 24.25 -0.08
CA LEU A 177 12.33 24.48 1.07
C LEU A 177 13.10 25.10 2.25
N PRO A 178 12.40 25.84 3.13
CA PRO A 178 12.95 26.25 4.42
C PRO A 178 13.45 25.07 5.26
N ASP A 179 14.45 25.31 6.12
CA ASP A 179 15.03 24.27 6.99
C ASP A 179 14.02 23.70 8.02
N ASP A 180 12.97 24.44 8.33
CA ASP A 180 11.86 24.07 9.19
C ASP A 180 10.64 23.57 8.40
N ASP A 181 10.77 23.20 7.12
CA ASP A 181 9.64 22.61 6.39
C ASP A 181 9.32 21.20 6.92
N ALA A 182 8.09 20.97 7.36
CA ALA A 182 7.64 19.69 7.93
C ALA A 182 7.80 18.49 6.96
N SER A 183 7.85 18.74 5.64
CA SER A 183 8.11 17.67 4.67
C SER A 183 9.55 17.16 4.70
N LEU A 184 10.51 17.92 5.24
CA LEU A 184 11.87 17.45 5.52
C LEU A 184 11.86 16.40 6.64
N ALA A 185 11.04 16.61 7.68
CA ALA A 185 10.90 15.67 8.79
C ALA A 185 10.44 14.29 8.30
N LEU A 186 9.49 14.23 7.35
CA LEU A 186 9.04 12.97 6.75
C LEU A 186 10.19 12.20 6.08
N THR A 187 11.06 12.89 5.35
CA THR A 187 12.20 12.23 4.70
C THR A 187 13.26 11.79 5.73
N TYR A 188 13.51 12.61 6.76
CA TYR A 188 14.41 12.20 7.85
C TYR A 188 13.89 10.99 8.62
N SER A 189 12.59 10.94 8.94
CA SER A 189 11.98 9.78 9.60
C SER A 189 12.02 8.53 8.73
N ALA A 190 11.87 8.66 7.41
CA ALA A 190 12.03 7.52 6.49
C ALA A 190 13.46 6.98 6.50
N ILE A 191 14.49 7.86 6.47
CA ILE A 191 15.89 7.44 6.61
C ILE A 191 16.14 6.80 7.98
N GLY A 192 15.57 7.36 9.04
CA GLY A 192 15.65 6.81 10.39
C GLY A 192 15.10 5.39 10.48
N LEU A 193 13.97 5.12 9.81
CA LEU A 193 13.36 3.79 9.74
C LEU A 193 14.29 2.77 9.06
N VAL A 194 14.86 3.15 7.92
CA VAL A 194 15.79 2.26 7.20
C VAL A 194 17.00 1.93 8.07
N TYR A 195 17.60 2.92 8.75
CA TYR A 195 18.71 2.65 9.68
C TYR A 195 18.29 1.78 10.87
N ASN A 196 17.07 1.93 11.38
CA ASN A 196 16.54 1.03 12.41
C ASN A 196 16.44 -0.41 11.88
N ASN A 197 15.91 -0.60 10.66
CA ASN A 197 15.82 -1.92 10.02
C ASN A 197 17.19 -2.56 9.78
N MET A 198 18.24 -1.74 9.56
CA MET A 198 19.63 -2.18 9.47
C MET A 198 20.27 -2.53 10.82
N GLY A 199 19.60 -2.26 11.95
CA GLY A 199 20.19 -2.36 13.29
C GLY A 199 21.17 -1.22 13.64
N GLU A 200 21.23 -0.18 12.81
CA GLU A 200 22.08 1.00 13.02
C GLU A 200 21.39 2.05 13.91
N TYR A 201 21.05 1.64 15.14
CA TYR A 201 20.17 2.39 16.05
C TYR A 201 20.65 3.80 16.37
N THR A 202 21.95 4.03 16.54
CA THR A 202 22.50 5.38 16.78
C THR A 202 22.26 6.33 15.60
N LYS A 203 22.35 5.82 14.36
CA LYS A 203 22.02 6.62 13.17
C LYS A 203 20.52 6.87 13.11
N ALA A 204 19.70 5.84 13.35
CA ALA A 204 18.25 5.95 13.37
C ALA A 204 17.77 7.04 14.34
N LEU A 205 18.24 7.02 15.60
CA LEU A 205 17.93 8.04 16.61
C LEU A 205 18.30 9.45 16.13
N LYS A 206 19.51 9.64 15.60
CA LYS A 206 19.95 10.95 15.08
C LYS A 206 19.03 11.50 13.98
N PHE A 207 18.48 10.63 13.13
CA PHE A 207 17.57 11.01 12.07
C PHE A 207 16.16 11.32 12.61
N TYR A 208 15.64 10.50 13.53
CA TYR A 208 14.37 10.77 14.18
C TYR A 208 14.41 12.02 15.07
N GLU A 209 15.50 12.30 15.77
CA GLU A 209 15.69 13.53 16.55
C GLU A 209 15.66 14.78 15.67
N LYS A 210 16.25 14.70 14.46
CA LYS A 210 16.16 15.79 13.47
C LYS A 210 14.73 16.00 13.00
N ALA A 211 14.01 14.92 12.68
CA ALA A 211 12.61 15.00 12.28
C ALA A 211 11.73 15.60 13.38
N ASN A 212 11.89 15.12 14.61
CA ASN A 212 11.18 15.62 15.79
C ASN A 212 11.47 17.11 16.04
N LYS A 213 12.74 17.53 15.91
CA LYS A 213 13.11 18.95 16.05
C LYS A 213 12.39 19.83 15.04
N ILE A 214 12.34 19.42 13.77
CA ILE A 214 11.61 20.16 12.72
C ILE A 214 10.13 20.18 13.06
N ASN A 215 9.50 19.03 13.33
CA ASN A 215 8.08 18.97 13.64
C ASN A 215 7.70 19.83 14.87
N LEU A 216 8.53 19.89 15.91
CA LEU A 216 8.31 20.77 17.08
C LEU A 216 8.42 22.27 16.76
N GLN A 217 9.21 22.64 15.75
CA GLN A 217 9.34 24.03 15.32
C GLN A 217 8.18 24.47 14.42
N SER A 218 7.68 23.54 13.60
CA SER A 218 6.79 23.87 12.48
C SER A 218 5.33 23.52 12.72
N LEU A 219 5.04 22.69 13.72
CA LEU A 219 3.70 22.15 13.97
C LEU A 219 3.25 22.45 15.41
N PRO A 220 1.94 22.46 15.68
CA PRO A 220 1.43 22.60 17.04
C PRO A 220 1.96 21.49 17.97
N PRO A 221 2.13 21.74 19.28
CA PRO A 221 2.74 20.79 20.22
C PRO A 221 2.12 19.39 20.29
N ASN A 222 0.83 19.25 19.97
CA ASN A 222 0.10 17.99 19.99
C ASN A 222 -0.21 17.46 18.58
N HIS A 223 0.60 17.83 17.58
CA HIS A 223 0.39 17.37 16.22
C HIS A 223 0.66 15.85 16.09
N PRO A 224 -0.15 15.08 15.32
CA PRO A 224 0.04 13.63 15.14
C PRO A 224 1.45 13.21 14.64
N HIS A 225 2.15 14.09 13.93
CA HIS A 225 3.54 13.85 13.51
C HIS A 225 4.50 13.76 14.70
N THR A 226 4.34 14.61 15.72
CA THR A 226 5.16 14.55 16.95
C THR A 226 4.93 13.24 17.70
N ALA A 227 3.68 12.75 17.72
CA ALA A 227 3.40 11.42 18.26
C ALA A 227 4.09 10.31 17.47
N SER A 228 4.12 10.43 16.14
CA SER A 228 4.77 9.46 15.25
C SER A 228 6.28 9.43 15.45
N ASP A 229 6.92 10.59 15.62
CA ASP A 229 8.35 10.68 15.92
C ASP A 229 8.68 10.04 17.28
N CYS A 230 7.87 10.33 18.32
CA CYS A 230 8.04 9.70 19.63
C CYS A 230 7.88 8.17 19.54
N ASN A 231 6.89 7.68 18.79
CA ASN A 231 6.70 6.25 18.58
C ASN A 231 7.92 5.61 17.90
N ASN A 232 8.46 6.26 16.87
CA ASN A 232 9.62 5.73 16.14
C ASN A 232 10.89 5.71 17.01
N ILE A 233 11.10 6.73 17.85
CA ILE A 233 12.20 6.73 18.83
C ILE A 233 12.01 5.61 19.86
N GLY A 234 10.77 5.42 20.33
CA GLY A 234 10.41 4.32 21.23
C GLY A 234 10.74 2.96 20.62
N LEU A 235 10.42 2.77 19.34
CA LEU A 235 10.73 1.55 18.58
C LEU A 235 12.24 1.28 18.50
N VAL A 236 13.05 2.33 18.28
CA VAL A 236 14.51 2.14 18.27
C VAL A 236 15.02 1.70 19.64
N TYR A 237 14.54 2.28 20.74
CA TYR A 237 14.94 1.85 22.08
C TYR A 237 14.45 0.45 22.43
N ASP A 238 13.26 0.07 21.96
CA ASP A 238 12.74 -1.29 22.12
C ASP A 238 13.65 -2.31 21.42
N ASN A 239 14.03 -2.04 20.17
CA ASN A 239 14.97 -2.88 19.41
C ASN A 239 16.38 -2.94 20.02
N MET A 240 16.76 -1.93 20.82
CA MET A 240 18.00 -1.93 21.60
C MET A 240 17.89 -2.70 22.92
N GLY A 241 16.69 -3.12 23.33
CA GLY A 241 16.41 -3.69 24.66
C GLY A 241 16.38 -2.65 25.79
N GLU A 242 16.36 -1.36 25.46
CA GLU A 242 16.30 -0.24 26.40
C GLU A 242 14.83 0.05 26.79
N TYR A 243 14.16 -0.96 27.33
CA TYR A 243 12.71 -1.00 27.52
C TYR A 243 12.14 0.18 28.31
N SER A 244 12.83 0.66 29.35
CA SER A 244 12.39 1.82 30.13
C SER A 244 12.30 3.10 29.28
N LYS A 245 13.25 3.31 28.36
CA LYS A 245 13.21 4.45 27.43
C LYS A 245 12.16 4.24 26.36
N ALA A 246 12.00 3.01 25.86
CA ALA A 246 10.95 2.68 24.91
C ALA A 246 9.56 3.04 25.46
N ILE A 247 9.24 2.62 26.69
CA ILE A 247 7.99 2.96 27.39
C ILE A 247 7.84 4.48 27.54
N GLU A 248 8.88 5.20 27.96
CA GLU A 248 8.82 6.67 28.11
C GLU A 248 8.39 7.36 26.80
N PHE A 249 8.96 6.95 25.67
CA PHE A 249 8.65 7.53 24.36
C PHE A 249 7.30 7.06 23.81
N TYR A 250 6.93 5.79 24.02
CA TYR A 250 5.61 5.30 23.64
C TYR A 250 4.49 5.96 24.46
N ASP A 251 4.68 6.20 25.75
CA ASP A 251 3.72 6.94 26.59
C ASP A 251 3.56 8.39 26.15
N LYS A 252 4.66 9.07 25.77
CA LYS A 252 4.59 10.42 25.18
C LYS A 252 3.78 10.41 23.88
N SER A 253 4.04 9.43 23.01
CA SER A 253 3.28 9.26 21.76
C SER A 253 1.78 9.03 22.03
N LEU A 254 1.47 8.11 22.94
CA LEU A 254 0.11 7.77 23.34
C LEU A 254 -0.63 9.00 23.88
N ARG A 255 -0.03 9.76 24.79
CA ARG A 255 -0.65 10.96 25.36
C ARG A 255 -1.00 12.00 24.29
N ILE A 256 -0.11 12.21 23.30
CA ILE A 256 -0.40 13.14 22.21
C ILE A 256 -1.57 12.62 21.36
N ARG A 257 -1.60 11.31 21.06
CA ARG A 257 -2.70 10.67 20.31
C ARG A 257 -4.02 10.74 21.07
N GLU A 258 -4.03 10.53 22.39
CA GLU A 258 -5.24 10.62 23.23
C GLU A 258 -5.83 12.06 23.24
N ILE A 259 -4.99 13.08 23.12
CA ILE A 259 -5.43 14.48 23.04
C ILE A 259 -5.93 14.85 21.64
N SER A 260 -5.31 14.30 20.59
CA SER A 260 -5.51 14.75 19.21
C SER A 260 -6.46 13.89 18.38
N LEU A 261 -6.75 12.66 18.81
CA LEU A 261 -7.52 11.68 18.04
C LEU A 261 -8.79 11.24 18.78
N PRO A 262 -9.83 10.80 18.05
CA PRO A 262 -11.00 10.17 18.66
C PRO A 262 -10.62 8.91 19.47
N PRO A 263 -11.35 8.55 20.53
CA PRO A 263 -11.02 7.41 21.41
C PRO A 263 -10.87 6.04 20.73
N ASN A 264 -11.53 5.85 19.58
CA ASN A 264 -11.49 4.59 18.82
C ASN A 264 -10.58 4.67 17.58
N HIS A 265 -9.67 5.64 17.52
CA HIS A 265 -8.76 5.77 16.39
C HIS A 265 -7.72 4.64 16.38
N PRO A 266 -7.47 3.95 15.24
CA PRO A 266 -6.51 2.84 15.16
C PRO A 266 -5.11 3.13 15.70
N ASP A 267 -4.62 4.36 15.55
CA ASP A 267 -3.30 4.76 16.08
C ASP A 267 -3.17 4.64 17.60
N LEU A 268 -4.27 4.78 18.36
CA LEU A 268 -4.29 4.53 19.80
C LEU A 268 -4.06 3.05 20.10
N ALA A 269 -4.70 2.17 19.32
CA ALA A 269 -4.49 0.73 19.44
C ALA A 269 -3.04 0.33 19.15
N THR A 270 -2.43 0.92 18.12
CA THR A 270 -1.01 0.73 17.82
C THR A 270 -0.13 1.17 18.99
N SER A 271 -0.39 2.34 19.60
CA SER A 271 0.34 2.80 20.79
C SER A 271 0.23 1.82 21.96
N TYR A 272 -1.00 1.40 22.31
CA TYR A 272 -1.20 0.46 23.40
C TYR A 272 -0.52 -0.89 23.12
N ASN A 273 -0.62 -1.40 21.90
CA ASN A 273 0.05 -2.64 21.52
C ASN A 273 1.58 -2.56 21.65
N ASN A 274 2.19 -1.45 21.23
CA ASN A 274 3.64 -1.26 21.36
C ASN A 274 4.09 -1.25 22.82
N ILE A 275 3.33 -0.59 23.71
CA ILE A 275 3.61 -0.62 25.15
C ILE A 275 3.43 -2.04 25.71
N GLY A 276 2.39 -2.75 25.28
CA GLY A 276 2.14 -4.14 25.64
C GLY A 276 3.28 -5.07 25.24
N LEU A 277 3.83 -4.90 24.03
CA LEU A 277 5.01 -5.63 23.55
C LEU A 277 6.22 -5.42 24.46
N VAL A 278 6.51 -4.18 24.83
CA VAL A 278 7.65 -3.90 25.72
C VAL A 278 7.46 -4.55 27.09
N TYR A 279 6.28 -4.45 27.70
CA TYR A 279 6.00 -5.13 28.97
C TYR A 279 6.09 -6.66 28.86
N GLY A 280 5.65 -7.23 27.74
CA GLY A 280 5.78 -8.65 27.45
C GLY A 280 7.25 -9.09 27.38
N SER A 281 8.09 -8.31 26.69
CA SER A 281 9.55 -8.52 26.62
C SER A 281 10.25 -8.38 27.98
N MET A 282 9.71 -7.57 28.88
CA MET A 282 10.19 -7.45 30.27
C MET A 282 9.69 -8.58 31.19
N GLY A 283 8.78 -9.45 30.73
CA GLY A 283 8.13 -10.46 31.56
C GLY A 283 7.02 -9.91 32.47
N GLU A 284 6.62 -8.64 32.31
CA GLU A 284 5.52 -8.03 33.06
C GLU A 284 4.16 -8.35 32.40
N TYR A 285 3.86 -9.65 32.33
CA TYR A 285 2.74 -10.21 31.56
C TYR A 285 1.36 -9.61 31.91
N SER A 286 1.08 -9.34 33.19
CA SER A 286 -0.19 -8.74 33.59
C SER A 286 -0.39 -7.34 33.00
N LYS A 287 0.67 -6.53 32.92
CA LYS A 287 0.60 -5.21 32.28
C LYS A 287 0.50 -5.35 30.77
N ALA A 288 1.27 -6.27 30.18
CA ALA A 288 1.18 -6.55 28.74
C ALA A 288 -0.26 -6.87 28.31
N LEU A 289 -0.95 -7.76 29.05
CA LEU A 289 -2.36 -8.09 28.81
C LEU A 289 -3.28 -6.87 28.93
N GLU A 290 -3.12 -6.03 29.97
CA GLU A 290 -3.94 -4.82 30.14
C GLU A 290 -3.85 -3.91 28.90
N PHE A 291 -2.63 -3.72 28.38
CA PHE A 291 -2.39 -2.88 27.21
C PHE A 291 -2.89 -3.54 25.91
N TYR A 292 -2.69 -4.84 25.73
CA TYR A 292 -3.24 -5.56 24.58
C TYR A 292 -4.77 -5.58 24.56
N GLU A 293 -5.43 -5.73 25.71
CA GLU A 293 -6.88 -5.65 25.79
C GLU A 293 -7.42 -4.27 25.39
N LYS A 294 -6.73 -3.18 25.76
CA LYS A 294 -7.08 -1.83 25.31
C LYS A 294 -6.92 -1.68 23.79
N ALA A 295 -5.83 -2.19 23.23
CA ALA A 295 -5.60 -2.19 21.78
C ALA A 295 -6.68 -2.99 21.05
N ASN A 296 -6.98 -4.21 21.53
CA ASN A 296 -7.93 -5.11 20.91
C ASN A 296 -9.35 -4.52 20.87
N LYS A 297 -9.82 -3.89 21.96
CA LYS A 297 -11.13 -3.20 21.99
C LYS A 297 -11.28 -2.15 20.90
N ILE A 298 -10.21 -1.40 20.61
CA ILE A 298 -10.23 -0.38 19.55
C ILE A 298 -10.19 -1.03 18.17
N TRP A 299 -9.35 -2.06 17.98
CA TRP A 299 -9.27 -2.79 16.71
C TRP A 299 -10.56 -3.51 16.34
N GLU A 300 -11.27 -4.12 17.30
CA GLU A 300 -12.57 -4.77 17.07
C GLU A 300 -13.65 -3.78 16.58
N ILE A 301 -13.57 -2.51 16.98
CA ILE A 301 -14.49 -1.46 16.54
C ILE A 301 -14.08 -0.89 15.18
N SER A 302 -12.78 -0.75 14.95
CA SER A 302 -12.24 0.04 13.81
C SER A 302 -11.88 -0.79 12.58
N LEU A 303 -11.73 -2.11 12.72
CA LEU A 303 -11.25 -2.99 11.65
C LEU A 303 -12.23 -4.13 11.34
N PRO A 304 -12.26 -4.62 10.09
CA PRO A 304 -12.98 -5.85 9.76
C PRO A 304 -12.48 -7.04 10.59
N PRO A 305 -13.33 -8.03 10.90
CA PRO A 305 -12.94 -9.19 11.72
C PRO A 305 -11.77 -10.02 11.19
N ASN A 306 -11.48 -9.95 9.89
CA ASN A 306 -10.39 -10.66 9.23
C ASN A 306 -9.13 -9.81 9.02
N HIS A 307 -9.03 -8.65 9.69
CA HIS A 307 -7.89 -7.76 9.53
C HIS A 307 -6.63 -8.29 10.23
N LEU A 308 -5.47 -8.18 9.57
CA LEU A 308 -4.18 -8.71 10.05
C LEU A 308 -3.79 -8.19 11.44
N ASN A 309 -3.99 -6.88 11.70
CA ASN A 309 -3.68 -6.30 13.02
C ASN A 309 -4.49 -6.95 14.16
N LEU A 310 -5.75 -7.33 13.92
CA LEU A 310 -6.56 -8.00 14.93
C LEU A 310 -6.01 -9.41 15.22
N ALA A 311 -5.62 -10.14 14.17
CA ALA A 311 -4.96 -11.44 14.32
C ALA A 311 -3.62 -11.33 15.08
N ALA A 312 -2.81 -10.30 14.77
CA ALA A 312 -1.56 -10.03 15.49
C ALA A 312 -1.81 -9.72 16.97
N SER A 313 -2.85 -8.96 17.30
CA SER A 313 -3.27 -8.68 18.68
C SER A 313 -3.58 -9.95 19.46
N TYR A 314 -4.40 -10.84 18.89
CA TYR A 314 -4.74 -12.11 19.54
C TYR A 314 -3.52 -13.01 19.70
N ASN A 315 -2.61 -13.05 18.71
CA ASN A 315 -1.35 -13.77 18.84
C ASN A 315 -0.47 -13.23 19.96
N ASN A 316 -0.40 -11.91 20.15
CA ASN A 316 0.34 -11.30 21.24
C ASN A 316 -0.25 -11.69 22.61
N ILE A 317 -1.59 -11.62 22.74
CA ILE A 317 -2.30 -12.04 23.96
C ILE A 317 -2.06 -13.54 24.25
N ALA A 318 -2.23 -14.40 23.25
CA ALA A 318 -2.00 -15.84 23.37
C ALA A 318 -0.53 -16.14 23.74
N GLY A 319 0.42 -15.41 23.15
CA GLY A 319 1.84 -15.51 23.50
C GLY A 319 2.10 -15.20 24.97
N VAL A 320 1.42 -14.19 25.53
CA VAL A 320 1.50 -13.89 26.95
C VAL A 320 0.91 -15.00 27.82
N TYR A 321 -0.28 -15.52 27.50
CA TYR A 321 -0.87 -16.64 28.25
C TYR A 321 -0.01 -17.90 28.21
N ASN A 322 0.58 -18.21 27.04
CA ASN A 322 1.51 -19.31 26.90
C ASN A 322 2.75 -19.15 27.81
N ASN A 323 3.31 -17.94 27.90
CA ASN A 323 4.43 -17.63 28.80
C ASN A 323 4.05 -17.71 30.28
N MET A 324 2.78 -17.44 30.62
CA MET A 324 2.23 -17.61 31.97
C MET A 324 1.88 -19.07 32.30
N GLY A 325 1.90 -19.98 31.32
CA GLY A 325 1.46 -21.37 31.49
C GLY A 325 -0.06 -21.55 31.49
N GLU A 326 -0.83 -20.54 31.08
CA GLU A 326 -2.30 -20.57 31.02
C GLU A 326 -2.80 -21.12 29.67
N TYR A 327 -2.38 -22.32 29.30
CA TYR A 327 -2.59 -22.90 27.95
C TYR A 327 -4.05 -23.09 27.52
N SER A 328 -5.02 -22.97 28.43
CA SER A 328 -6.45 -23.07 28.11
C SER A 328 -7.08 -21.76 27.63
N LYS A 329 -6.35 -20.65 27.70
CA LYS A 329 -6.77 -19.32 27.24
C LYS A 329 -6.06 -18.94 25.94
#